data_AF-A0A2I8VFD1-F1
#
_entry.id   AF-A0A2I8VFD1-F1
#
_cell.length_a   1.000
_cell.length_b   1.000
_cell.length_c   1.000
_cell.angle_alpha   90.00
_cell.angle_beta   90.00
_cell.angle_gamma   90.00
#
_symmetry.space_group_name_H-M   'P 1'
#
loop_
_entity.id
_entity.type
_entity.pdbx_description
1 polymer ?
#
loop_
_entity_poly.entity_id
_entity_poly.type
_entity_poly.pdbx_seq_one_letter_code
_entity_poly.pdbx_strand_id
1 'polypeptide(L)' 'MIPLSFETPDGRCLHCGTHVTSRFCRVFGDEQRRVHRCTQCDTHVRISKGSAAGLDVDVPDPEVSEGRHGGEPA' A
#
# COMPACT_ATOMS: atom_id res chain seq x y z
N MET A 1 26.36 -22.28 -2.75
CA MET A 1 24.92 -22.41 -2.49
C MET A 1 24.46 -21.08 -1.93
N ILE A 2 23.65 -20.32 -2.67
CA ILE A 2 23.18 -18.99 -2.27
C ILE A 2 21.99 -19.19 -1.33
N PRO A 3 21.96 -18.58 -0.12
CA PRO A 3 20.75 -18.61 0.68
C PRO A 3 19.73 -17.72 -0.04
N LEU A 4 18.73 -18.36 -0.64
CA LEU A 4 17.52 -17.67 -1.08
C LEU A 4 16.73 -17.28 0.17
N SER A 5 17.16 -16.21 0.84
CA SER A 5 16.30 -15.45 1.73
C SER A 5 15.24 -14.77 0.86
N PHE A 6 14.29 -15.56 0.35
CA PHE A 6 12.97 -15.04 0.05
C PHE A 6 12.38 -14.71 1.42
N GLU A 7 12.67 -13.52 1.93
CA GLU A 7 11.81 -12.88 2.92
C GLU A 7 10.41 -12.93 2.31
N THR A 8 9.60 -13.87 2.79
CA THR A 8 8.18 -13.87 2.50
C THR A 8 7.73 -12.46 2.84
N PRO A 9 7.21 -11.68 1.87
CA PRO A 9 6.78 -10.32 2.17
C PRO A 9 5.88 -10.43 3.40
N ASP A 10 6.17 -9.63 4.42
CA ASP A 10 5.66 -9.80 5.79
C ASP A 10 4.13 -9.87 5.91
N GLY A 11 3.43 -9.71 4.79
CA GLY A 11 1.99 -9.75 4.68
C GLY A 11 1.42 -8.66 5.55
N ARG A 12 2.16 -7.57 5.73
CA ARG A 12 1.83 -6.46 6.61
C ARG A 12 2.10 -5.15 5.90
N CYS A 13 1.19 -4.21 6.10
CA CYS A 13 1.40 -2.82 5.71
C CYS A 13 2.46 -2.19 6.62
N LEU A 14 3.46 -1.53 6.05
CA LEU A 14 4.50 -0.83 6.81
C LEU A 14 3.99 0.43 7.51
N HIS A 15 2.88 1.02 7.05
CA HIS A 15 2.27 2.19 7.66
C HIS A 15 1.42 1.87 8.89
N CYS A 16 0.49 0.90 8.79
CA CYS A 16 -0.45 0.59 9.88
C CYS A 16 -0.29 -0.81 10.50
N GLY A 17 0.61 -1.65 9.98
CA GLY A 17 0.81 -3.03 10.47
C GLY A 17 -0.30 -4.02 10.09
N THR A 18 -1.38 -3.58 9.43
CA THR A 18 -2.51 -4.45 9.05
C THR A 18 -2.06 -5.55 8.09
N HIS A 19 -2.65 -6.74 8.24
CA HIS A 19 -2.37 -7.86 7.35
C HIS A 19 -2.79 -7.55 5.91
N VAL A 20 -1.90 -7.78 4.95
CA VAL A 20 -2.15 -7.69 3.51
C VAL A 20 -1.84 -9.03 2.85
N THR A 21 -2.66 -9.40 1.87
CA THR A 21 -2.49 -10.70 1.20
C THR A 21 -1.21 -10.72 0.36
N SER A 22 -0.63 -11.90 0.19
CA SER A 22 0.53 -12.09 -0.70
C SER A 22 0.26 -11.67 -2.15
N ARG A 23 -0.99 -11.81 -2.61
CA ARG A 23 -1.44 -11.31 -3.92
C ARG A 23 -1.40 -9.78 -3.98
N PHE A 24 -1.81 -9.11 -2.91
CA PHE A 24 -1.74 -7.66 -2.82
C PHE A 24 -0.29 -7.18 -2.87
N CYS A 25 0.60 -7.76 -2.05
CA CYS A 25 2.04 -7.49 -2.07
C CYS A 25 2.68 -7.68 -3.45
N ARG A 26 2.25 -8.70 -4.20
CA ARG A 26 2.78 -8.99 -5.53
C ARG A 26 2.40 -7.95 -6.58
N VAL A 27 1.22 -7.34 -6.47
CA VAL A 27 0.68 -6.43 -7.50
C VAL A 27 0.96 -4.97 -7.16
N PHE A 28 0.87 -4.62 -5.89
CA PHE A 28 0.90 -3.23 -5.42
C PHE A 28 2.07 -2.94 -4.48
N GLY A 29 2.83 -3.95 -4.08
CA GLY A 29 4.05 -3.74 -3.29
C GLY A 29 5.19 -3.21 -4.15
N ASP A 30 6.26 -2.77 -3.48
CA ASP A 30 7.50 -2.33 -4.11
C ASP A 30 8.29 -3.49 -4.75
N GLU A 31 9.51 -3.21 -5.21
CA GLU A 31 10.41 -4.21 -5.83
C GLU A 31 10.70 -5.41 -4.90
N GLN A 32 10.60 -5.21 -3.58
CA GLN A 32 10.78 -6.25 -2.56
C GLN A 32 9.43 -6.85 -2.10
N ARG A 33 8.32 -6.51 -2.78
CA ARG A 33 6.94 -6.88 -2.44
C ARG A 33 6.49 -6.35 -1.08
N ARG A 34 7.10 -5.28 -0.58
CA ARG A 34 6.69 -4.63 0.67
C ARG A 34 5.61 -3.61 0.37
N VAL A 35 4.62 -3.54 1.26
CA VAL A 35 3.45 -2.67 1.08
C VAL A 35 3.55 -1.52 2.06
N HIS A 36 3.76 -0.32 1.54
CA HIS A 36 3.85 0.90 2.32
C HIS A 36 2.48 1.37 2.77
N ARG A 37 1.47 1.32 1.88
CA ARG A 37 0.08 1.73 2.15
C ARG A 37 -0.90 0.62 1.76
N CYS A 38 -1.83 0.25 2.64
CA CYS A 38 -2.89 -0.73 2.34
C CYS A 38 -4.22 -0.03 1.98
N THR A 39 -5.24 -0.81 1.60
CA THR A 39 -6.60 -0.30 1.28
C THR A 39 -7.35 0.35 2.45
N GLN A 40 -6.78 0.34 3.66
CA GLN A 40 -7.29 1.09 4.81
C GLN A 40 -6.56 2.41 5.00
N CYS A 41 -5.26 2.47 4.71
CA CYS A 41 -4.49 3.70 4.77
C CYS A 41 -4.67 4.58 3.54
N ASP A 42 -5.10 3.98 2.42
CA ASP A 42 -5.12 4.67 1.15
C ASP A 42 -6.31 4.27 0.28
N THR A 43 -6.62 5.10 -0.70
CA THR A 43 -7.69 4.83 -1.66
C THR A 43 -7.23 3.91 -2.77
N HIS A 44 -8.17 3.15 -3.33
CA HIS A 44 -7.90 2.29 -4.47
C HIS A 44 -7.33 3.07 -5.68
N VAL A 45 -7.72 4.34 -5.85
CA VAL A 45 -7.21 5.21 -6.91
C VAL A 45 -5.70 5.46 -6.76
N ARG A 46 -5.25 5.78 -5.55
CA ARG A 46 -3.83 5.99 -5.23
C ARG A 46 -3.02 4.71 -5.29
N ILE A 47 -3.58 3.62 -4.76
CA ILE A 47 -2.97 2.29 -4.79
C ILE A 47 -2.75 1.83 -6.24
N SER A 48 -3.73 2.04 -7.12
CA SER A 48 -3.61 1.69 -8.55
C SER A 48 -2.56 2.53 -9.28
N LYS A 49 -2.26 3.74 -8.77
CA LYS A 49 -1.19 4.62 -9.27
C LYS A 49 0.18 4.33 -8.63
N GLY A 50 0.24 3.44 -7.65
CA GLY A 50 1.49 2.98 -7.03
C GLY A 50 1.76 3.49 -5.62
N SER A 51 0.82 4.17 -4.96
CA SER A 51 1.04 4.66 -3.59
C SER A 51 1.33 3.54 -2.58
N ALA A 52 0.77 2.35 -2.79
CA ALA A 52 1.05 1.16 -2.00
C ALA A 52 2.51 0.70 -2.05
N ALA A 53 3.24 1.02 -3.13
CA ALA A 53 4.67 0.78 -3.28
C ALA A 53 5.53 1.91 -2.72
N GLY A 54 4.92 2.93 -2.09
CA GLY A 54 5.61 4.11 -1.60
C GLY A 54 5.88 5.17 -2.67
N LEU A 55 5.26 5.06 -3.86
CA LEU A 55 5.37 6.09 -4.89
C LEU A 55 4.50 7.30 -4.52
N ASP A 56 5.04 8.49 -4.77
CA ASP A 56 4.25 9.71 -4.71
C ASP A 56 3.33 9.77 -5.93
N VAL A 57 2.05 10.07 -5.69
CA VAL A 57 1.02 10.12 -6.72
C VAL A 57 0.27 11.43 -6.63
N ASP A 58 -0.06 12.01 -7.79
CA ASP A 58 -0.76 13.30 -7.95
C ASP A 58 -2.21 13.32 -7.40
N VAL A 59 -2.65 12.23 -6.78
CA VAL A 59 -3.98 12.15 -6.16
C VAL A 59 -3.84 12.51 -4.68
N PRO A 60 -4.67 13.45 -4.19
CA PRO A 60 -4.59 13.92 -2.82
C PRO A 60 -4.78 12.78 -1.83
N ASP A 61 -4.00 12.83 -0.76
CA ASP A 61 -3.97 11.81 0.26
C ASP A 61 -5.29 11.80 1.07
N PRO A 62 -5.92 10.62 1.24
CA PRO A 62 -7.17 10.50 1.98
C PRO A 62 -7.08 10.95 3.43
N GLU A 63 -5.90 10.84 4.06
CA GLU A 63 -5.72 11.21 5.47
C GLU A 63 -5.60 12.72 5.67
N VAL A 64 -5.36 13.47 4.59
CA VAL A 64 -5.06 14.92 4.64
C VAL A 64 -6.15 15.74 3.93
N SER A 65 -7.01 15.11 3.12
CA SER A 65 -8.02 15.79 2.31
C SER A 65 -9.43 15.33 2.67
N GLU A 66 -10.20 16.18 3.35
CA GLU A 66 -11.64 15.98 3.54
C GLU A 66 -12.36 16.13 2.18
N GLY A 67 -13.17 15.15 1.80
CA GLY A 67 -13.86 15.14 0.51
C GLY A 67 -13.32 14.11 -0.48
N ARG A 68 -13.71 14.20 -1.76
CA ARG A 68 -13.77 13.07 -2.71
C ARG A 68 -12.43 12.47 -3.18
N HIS A 69 -11.52 12.14 -2.27
CA HIS A 69 -10.61 10.99 -2.27
C HIS A 69 -10.17 10.61 -0.83
N GLY A 70 -10.98 10.90 0.21
CA GLY A 70 -10.63 10.73 1.63
C GLY A 70 -11.79 10.41 2.60
N GLY A 71 -12.85 9.77 2.11
CA GLY A 71 -14.02 9.37 2.94
C GLY A 71 -15.01 10.53 3.18
N GLU A 72 -16.30 10.25 3.11
CA GLU A 72 -17.37 11.27 3.16
C GLU A 72 -17.62 11.82 4.58
N PRO A 73 -17.94 13.12 4.76
CA PRO A 73 -18.71 13.59 5.90
C PRO A 73 -20.21 13.25 5.72
N ALA A 74 -20.84 12.90 6.85
CA ALA A 74 -22.22 12.41 6.99
C ALA A 74 -23.31 13.41 6.58
#